data_AF-A0A527G220-F1
#
_entry.id   AF-A0A527G220-F1
#
_cell.length_a   1.000
_cell.length_b   1.000
_cell.length_c   1.000
_cell.angle_alpha   90.00
_cell.angle_beta   90.00
_cell.angle_gamma   90.00
#
_symmetry.space_group_name_H-M   'P 1'
#
loop_
_entity.id
_entity.type
_entity.pdbx_description
1 polymer ?
#
loop_
_entity_poly.entity_id
_entity_poly.type
_entity_poly.pdbx_seq_one_letter_code
_entity_poly.pdbx_strand_id
1 'polypeptide(L)'
;FRVMYAGHMDEIGFIVHYIDENGFLFFNTIGGTDVATEIGQRVWVHGAERVAGVIGRKAIQAFKLSDSSQTPSLKDLWIDIGARSREEAEKVVKIGSPVTLNA
;
A
#
# COMPACT_ATOMS: atom_id res chain seq x y z
N PHE A 1 32.63 30.90 -12.01
CA PHE A 1 32.27 29.46 -12.02
C PHE A 1 30.80 29.31 -11.65
N ARG A 2 30.11 28.25 -12.08
CA ARG A 2 28.72 27.94 -11.68
C ARG A 2 28.71 26.59 -10.99
N VAL A 3 27.98 26.48 -9.89
CA VAL A 3 27.82 25.25 -9.09
C VAL A 3 26.32 24.94 -9.01
N MET A 4 25.96 23.67 -9.17
CA MET A 4 24.58 23.18 -9.07
C MET A 4 24.42 22.36 -7.80
N TYR A 5 23.38 22.69 -7.02
CA TYR A 5 22.90 21.86 -5.93
C TYR A 5 21.57 21.22 -6.36
N ALA A 6 21.44 19.91 -6.17
CA ALA A 6 20.25 19.16 -6.52
C ALA A 6 19.87 18.22 -5.36
N GLY A 7 18.57 18.15 -5.09
CA GLY A 7 17.93 17.20 -4.18
C GLY A 7 16.63 16.72 -4.81
N HIS A 8 16.17 15.54 -4.42
CA HIS A 8 14.92 14.97 -4.90
C HIS A 8 13.80 15.23 -3.90
N MET A 9 12.58 15.49 -4.40
CA MET A 9 11.41 15.81 -3.55
C MET A 9 10.50 14.60 -3.35
N ASP A 10 10.66 13.58 -4.19
CA ASP A 10 9.90 12.34 -4.11
C ASP A 10 10.37 11.47 -2.95
N GLU A 11 9.43 10.69 -2.44
CA GLU A 11 9.66 9.66 -1.44
C GLU A 11 9.19 8.30 -1.97
N ILE A 12 9.67 7.24 -1.33
CA ILE A 12 9.19 5.88 -1.59
C ILE A 12 7.75 5.79 -1.09
N GLY A 13 6.91 5.12 -1.87
CA GLY A 13 5.51 4.92 -1.51
C GLY A 13 4.86 3.82 -2.34
N PHE A 14 3.55 3.92 -2.48
CA PHE A 14 2.76 2.94 -3.20
C PHE A 14 1.70 3.62 -4.07
N ILE A 15 1.09 2.84 -4.95
CA ILE A 15 -0.03 3.28 -5.79
C ILE A 15 -1.12 2.22 -5.82
N VAL A 16 -2.35 2.63 -5.54
CA VAL A 16 -3.51 1.73 -5.59
C VAL A 16 -3.74 1.29 -7.04
N HIS A 17 -3.77 -0.01 -7.31
CA HIS A 17 -4.03 -0.55 -8.65
C HIS A 17 -5.34 -1.35 -8.73
N TYR A 18 -5.88 -1.80 -7.61
CA TYR A 18 -7.12 -2.56 -7.56
C TYR A 18 -7.84 -2.37 -6.22
N ILE A 19 -9.17 -2.41 -6.25
CA ILE A 19 -10.05 -2.38 -5.07
C ILE A 19 -10.93 -3.61 -5.16
N ASP A 20 -10.90 -4.45 -4.12
CA ASP A 20 -11.72 -5.67 -4.08
C ASP A 20 -13.16 -5.39 -3.64
N GLU A 21 -14.01 -6.43 -3.69
CA GLU A 21 -15.42 -6.34 -3.34
C GLU A 21 -15.65 -5.97 -1.86
N ASN A 22 -14.69 -6.27 -0.98
CA ASN A 22 -14.76 -5.97 0.45
C ASN A 22 -14.27 -4.54 0.78
N GLY A 23 -13.67 -3.83 -0.17
CA GLY A 23 -13.11 -2.49 0.01
C GLY A 23 -11.63 -2.46 0.39
N PHE A 24 -10.91 -3.57 0.28
CA PHE A 24 -9.46 -3.60 0.46
C PHE A 24 -8.73 -3.05 -0.78
N LEU A 25 -7.66 -2.30 -0.53
CA LEU A 25 -6.88 -1.65 -1.59
C LEU A 25 -5.61 -2.45 -1.88
N PHE A 26 -5.48 -2.95 -3.09
CA PHE A 26 -4.27 -3.60 -3.56
C PHE A 26 -3.39 -2.57 -4.28
N PHE A 27 -2.09 -2.65 -4.05
CA PHE A 27 -1.15 -1.60 -4.44
C PHE A 27 0.12 -2.14 -5.11
N ASN A 28 0.75 -1.29 -5.90
CA ASN A 28 2.10 -1.48 -6.45
C ASN A 28 3.08 -0.53 -5.74
N THR A 29 4.37 -0.82 -5.78
CA THR A 29 5.40 0.04 -5.18
C THR A 29 5.79 1.18 -6.12
N ILE A 30 5.99 2.37 -5.55
CA ILE A 30 6.70 3.50 -6.18
C ILE A 30 8.06 3.59 -5.49
N GLY A 31 9.12 3.26 -6.24
CA GLY A 31 10.47 3.10 -5.67
C GLY A 31 10.72 1.69 -5.15
N GLY A 32 11.88 1.51 -4.49
CA GLY A 32 12.31 0.23 -3.94
C GLY A 32 12.00 0.10 -2.45
N THR A 33 11.27 -0.94 -2.07
CA THR A 33 10.94 -1.28 -0.68
C THR A 33 11.13 -2.79 -0.45
N ASP A 34 11.47 -3.18 0.78
CA ASP A 34 11.38 -4.56 1.24
C ASP A 34 9.94 -4.83 1.72
N VAL A 35 9.21 -5.66 0.98
CA VAL A 35 7.80 -6.00 1.28
C VAL A 35 7.61 -6.53 2.71
N ALA A 36 8.63 -7.17 3.28
CA ALA A 36 8.55 -7.69 4.65
C ALA A 36 8.45 -6.57 5.70
N THR A 37 9.03 -5.38 5.44
CA THR A 37 9.01 -4.26 6.40
C THR A 37 7.71 -3.48 6.38
N GLU A 38 6.92 -3.62 5.32
CA GLU A 38 5.68 -2.86 5.11
C GLU A 38 4.47 -3.45 5.85
N ILE A 39 4.57 -4.70 6.33
CA ILE A 39 3.47 -5.38 7.01
C ILE A 39 3.15 -4.68 8.33
N GLY A 40 1.89 -4.26 8.48
CA GLY A 40 1.40 -3.57 9.68
C GLY A 40 1.71 -2.07 9.72
N GLN A 41 2.37 -1.52 8.70
CA GLN A 41 2.63 -0.08 8.62
C GLN A 41 1.33 0.70 8.50
N ARG A 42 1.29 1.87 9.15
CA ARG A 42 0.24 2.86 8.95
C ARG A 42 0.58 3.71 7.75
N VAL A 43 -0.42 4.00 6.93
CA VAL A 43 -0.25 4.75 5.69
C VAL A 43 -1.28 5.86 5.55
N TRP A 44 -0.94 6.84 4.73
CA TRP A 44 -1.87 7.81 4.18
C TRP A 44 -2.15 7.48 2.73
N VAL A 45 -3.41 7.19 2.42
CA VAL A 45 -3.89 7.08 1.04
C VAL A 45 -4.35 8.48 0.61
N HIS A 46 -3.73 9.01 -0.44
CA HIS A 46 -4.05 10.33 -0.98
C HIS A 46 -5.22 10.20 -1.96
N GLY A 47 -6.42 10.06 -1.39
CA GLY A 47 -7.70 10.04 -2.10
C GLY A 47 -8.21 11.45 -2.43
N ALA A 48 -9.53 11.64 -2.41
CA ALA A 48 -10.12 12.99 -2.48
C ALA A 48 -9.68 13.84 -1.28
N GLU A 49 -9.60 13.20 -0.12
CA GLU A 49 -8.97 13.67 1.12
C GLU A 49 -7.97 12.61 1.59
N ARG A 50 -7.12 12.94 2.56
CA ARG A 50 -6.22 11.94 3.17
C ARG A 50 -7.03 10.91 3.96
N VAL A 51 -6.90 9.64 3.59
CA VAL A 51 -7.54 8.51 4.26
C VAL A 51 -6.48 7.71 5.02
N ALA A 52 -6.71 7.47 6.30
CA ALA A 52 -5.85 6.62 7.09
C ALA A 52 -6.05 5.15 6.68
N GLY A 53 -4.94 4.42 6.54
CA GLY A 53 -4.98 2.98 6.29
C GLY A 53 -3.90 2.22 7.04
N VAL A 54 -4.02 0.90 7.04
CA VAL A 54 -3.01 -0.01 7.58
C VAL A 54 -2.73 -1.11 6.55
N ILE A 55 -1.45 -1.39 6.33
CA ILE A 55 -1.03 -2.49 5.46
C ILE A 55 -1.27 -3.82 6.20
N GLY A 56 -2.22 -4.59 5.69
CA GLY A 56 -2.51 -5.96 6.09
C GLY A 56 -1.75 -6.98 5.24
N ARG A 57 -1.81 -8.24 5.67
CA ARG A 57 -1.33 -9.37 4.90
C ARG A 57 -2.27 -10.55 5.02
N LYS A 58 -2.17 -11.47 4.06
CA LYS A 58 -2.81 -12.77 4.14
C LYS A 58 -2.41 -13.51 5.41
N ALA A 59 -3.38 -14.17 6.05
CA ALA A 59 -3.16 -14.91 7.30
C ALA A 59 -2.13 -16.04 7.11
N ILE A 60 -1.26 -16.25 8.11
CA ILE A 60 -0.16 -17.24 8.06
C ILE A 60 -0.72 -18.65 7.79
N GLN A 61 -1.87 -18.99 8.36
CA GLN A 61 -2.50 -20.30 8.23
C GLN A 61 -2.99 -20.59 6.80
N ALA A 62 -3.10 -19.56 5.95
CA ALA A 62 -3.52 -19.70 4.56
C ALA A 62 -2.33 -19.93 3.59
N PHE A 63 -1.09 -19.90 4.08
CA PHE A 63 0.08 -20.31 3.30
C PHE A 63 0.21 -21.84 3.30
N LYS A 64 0.55 -22.44 2.16
CA LYS A 64 0.75 -23.89 2.09
C LYS A 64 2.01 -24.27 2.87
N LEU A 65 2.01 -25.43 3.53
CA LEU A 65 3.17 -25.93 4.30
C LEU A 65 4.48 -26.07 3.50
N SER A 66 4.41 -26.11 2.16
CA SER A 66 5.58 -26.04 1.27
C SER A 66 6.25 -24.66 1.21
N ASP A 67 5.57 -23.63 1.70
CA ASP A 67 5.96 -22.22 1.62
C ASP A 67 6.57 -21.69 2.93
N SER A 68 7.08 -22.58 3.79
CA SER A 68 7.61 -22.22 5.11
C SER A 68 8.79 -21.23 5.09
N SER A 69 9.33 -20.93 3.89
CA SER A 69 10.36 -19.91 3.63
C SER A 69 9.86 -18.66 2.88
N GLN A 70 8.57 -18.53 2.58
CA GLN A 70 8.11 -17.48 1.66
C GLN A 70 7.94 -16.14 2.35
N THR A 71 8.91 -15.26 2.11
CA THR A 71 8.76 -13.81 2.20
C THR A 71 7.44 -13.42 1.52
N PRO A 72 6.52 -12.73 2.20
CA PRO A 72 5.26 -12.28 1.61
C PRO A 72 5.51 -11.51 0.31
N SER A 73 4.76 -11.85 -0.73
CA SER A 73 4.81 -11.10 -1.98
C SER A 73 3.84 -9.92 -1.91
N LEU A 74 4.06 -8.89 -2.71
CA LEU A 74 3.17 -7.71 -2.72
C LEU A 74 1.69 -8.06 -2.96
N LYS A 75 1.43 -9.15 -3.70
CA LYS A 75 0.07 -9.64 -3.98
C LYS A 75 -0.64 -10.19 -2.74
N ASP A 76 0.13 -10.54 -1.71
CA ASP A 76 -0.38 -11.04 -0.44
C ASP A 76 -0.68 -9.90 0.56
N LEU A 77 -0.40 -8.65 0.18
CA LEU A 77 -0.62 -7.45 0.98
C LEU A 77 -1.76 -6.62 0.40
N TRP A 78 -2.42 -5.89 1.29
CA TRP A 78 -3.45 -4.91 0.95
C TRP A 78 -3.45 -3.80 1.99
N ILE A 79 -4.07 -2.67 1.68
CA ILE A 79 -4.34 -1.60 2.64
C ILE A 79 -5.81 -1.69 3.05
N ASP A 80 -6.02 -1.75 4.35
CA ASP A 80 -7.34 -1.64 4.98
C ASP A 80 -7.59 -0.19 5.39
N ILE A 81 -8.68 0.40 4.90
CA ILE A 81 -9.16 1.75 5.23
C ILE A 81 -10.47 1.74 6.04
N GLY A 82 -10.94 0.56 6.46
CA GLY A 82 -12.20 0.39 7.20
C GLY A 82 -13.47 0.41 6.35
N ALA A 83 -13.35 0.36 5.02
CA ALA A 83 -14.49 0.24 4.11
C ALA A 83 -15.13 -1.16 4.22
N ARG A 84 -16.44 -1.24 3.99
CA ARG A 84 -17.22 -2.49 4.02
C ARG A 84 -17.58 -3.02 2.65
N SER A 85 -17.36 -2.22 1.61
CA SER A 85 -17.54 -2.64 0.23
C SER A 85 -16.65 -1.84 -0.71
N ARG A 86 -16.52 -2.35 -1.94
CA ARG A 86 -15.88 -1.63 -3.04
C ARG A 86 -16.44 -0.23 -3.24
N GLU A 87 -17.76 -0.09 -3.26
CA GLU A 87 -18.46 1.17 -3.51
C GLU A 87 -18.21 2.19 -2.39
N GLU A 88 -18.03 1.73 -1.15
CA GLU A 88 -17.65 2.60 -0.04
C GLU A 88 -16.21 3.09 -0.18
N ALA A 89 -15.28 2.21 -0.53
CA ALA A 89 -13.89 2.57 -0.78
C ALA A 89 -13.74 3.55 -1.96
N GLU A 90 -14.46 3.31 -3.07
CA GLU A 90 -14.42 4.14 -4.28
C GLU A 90 -14.96 5.57 -4.07
N LYS A 91 -15.72 5.84 -3.00
CA LYS A 91 -16.15 7.20 -2.64
C LYS A 91 -14.99 8.07 -2.16
N VAL A 92 -13.95 7.47 -1.58
CA VAL A 92 -12.86 8.18 -0.92
C VAL A 92 -11.51 7.97 -1.61
N VAL A 93 -11.31 6.83 -2.28
CA VAL A 93 -10.07 6.44 -2.95
C VAL A 93 -10.33 6.07 -4.41
N LYS A 94 -9.38 6.32 -5.30
CA LYS A 94 -9.43 5.88 -6.70
C LYS A 94 -8.25 4.98 -7.03
N ILE A 95 -8.42 4.13 -8.04
CA ILE A 95 -7.28 3.47 -8.67
C ILE A 95 -6.35 4.56 -9.22
N GLY A 96 -5.06 4.45 -8.91
CA GLY A 96 -4.04 5.45 -9.18
C GLY A 96 -3.76 6.40 -8.00
N SER A 97 -4.53 6.35 -6.90
CA SER A 97 -4.22 7.12 -5.70
C SER A 97 -2.85 6.74 -5.14
N PRO A 98 -1.95 7.70 -4.91
CA PRO A 98 -0.68 7.44 -4.27
C PRO A 98 -0.86 7.21 -2.77
N VAL A 99 0.09 6.49 -2.17
CA VAL A 99 0.09 6.12 -0.76
C VAL A 99 1.48 6.37 -0.20
N THR A 100 1.57 6.99 0.97
CA THR A 100 2.83 7.25 1.68
C THR A 100 2.76 6.67 3.09
N LEU A 101 3.92 6.40 3.69
CA LEU A 101 3.99 5.99 5.09
C LEU A 101 3.49 7.12 6.01
N ASN A 102 2.87 6.74 7.13
CA ASN A 102 2.49 7.68 8.18
C ASN A 102 3.67 7.86 9.14
N ALA A 103 4.58 8.77 8.77
CA ALA A 103 5.74 9.17 9.57
C ALA A 103 5.40 10.21 10.65
#